data_AF-A0A453Q4N2-F1
#
_entry.id   AF-A0A453Q4N2-F1
#
_cell.length_a   1.000
_cell.length_b   1.000
_cell.length_c   1.000
_cell.angle_alpha   90.00
_cell.angle_beta   90.00
_cell.angle_gamma   90.00
#
_symmetry.space_group_name_H-M   'P 1'
#
loop_
_entity.id
_entity.type
_entity.pdbx_description
1 polymer ?
#
loop_
_entity_poly.entity_id
_entity_poly.type
_entity_poly.pdbx_seq_one_letter_code
_entity_poly.pdbx_strand_id
1 'polypeptide(L)'
;RSGHAGMMIDENWYIVGGGDNASGSTDTIVMNASKFVWSVVTTVSVRDRLACEGLTLCSTTVDGEKFLIAFGGYNGKYNNEIFVMKPKPRNFVQPRLFQSPAAAAAAASVKAAYAVITATDEKTKDIVATDDLDVKRAEPGSSSKQMVAEIDALNGEKGELESRLAEVRTENSKLKDKLDMVKLSYNELTKGT
;
A
#
# COMPACT_ATOMS: atom_id res chain seq x y z
N ARG A 1 8.10 -9.99 17.28
CA ARG A 1 6.95 -10.63 17.95
C ARG A 1 6.78 -12.05 17.42
N SER A 2 6.41 -13.00 18.28
CA SER A 2 6.04 -14.39 17.92
C SER A 2 4.59 -14.68 18.33
N GLY A 3 4.00 -15.76 17.81
CA GLY A 3 2.62 -16.16 18.16
C GLY A 3 1.54 -15.14 17.74
N HIS A 4 1.83 -14.29 16.77
CA HIS A 4 0.88 -13.31 16.26
C HIS A 4 -0.08 -13.95 15.24
N ALA A 5 -1.21 -13.30 15.00
CA ALA A 5 -2.13 -13.67 13.94
C ALA A 5 -2.07 -12.65 12.81
N GLY A 6 -2.03 -13.14 11.56
CA GLY A 6 -1.96 -12.31 10.36
C GLY A 6 -3.17 -12.54 9.45
N MET A 7 -3.69 -11.47 8.84
CA MET A 7 -4.77 -11.57 7.84
C MET A 7 -4.61 -10.51 6.75
N MET A 8 -4.72 -10.93 5.50
CA MET A 8 -4.77 -10.03 4.34
C MET A 8 -6.21 -9.57 4.11
N ILE A 9 -6.41 -8.26 3.97
CA ILE A 9 -7.64 -7.67 3.43
C ILE A 9 -7.23 -6.68 2.36
N ASP A 10 -7.62 -6.96 1.13
CA ASP A 10 -7.20 -6.22 -0.06
C ASP A 10 -5.66 -6.13 -0.10
N GLU A 11 -5.09 -4.92 -0.16
CA GLU A 11 -3.64 -4.70 -0.18
C GLU A 11 -3.01 -4.57 1.23
N ASN A 12 -3.77 -4.79 2.30
CA ASN A 12 -3.32 -4.52 3.66
C ASN A 12 -3.16 -5.82 4.45
N TRP A 13 -1.95 -6.08 4.92
CA TRP A 13 -1.64 -7.18 5.83
C TRP A 13 -1.76 -6.74 7.28
N TYR A 14 -2.81 -7.18 7.97
CA TYR A 14 -3.05 -6.90 9.37
C TYR A 14 -2.36 -7.94 10.24
N ILE A 15 -1.69 -7.48 11.30
CA ILE A 15 -1.02 -8.33 12.29
C ILE A 15 -1.50 -7.93 13.69
N VAL A 16 -2.12 -8.88 14.39
CA VAL A 16 -2.75 -8.70 15.71
C VAL A 16 -2.05 -9.57 16.75
N GLY A 17 -1.85 -9.01 17.94
CA GLY A 17 -1.29 -9.70 19.09
C GLY A 17 0.12 -10.24 18.84
N GLY A 18 0.37 -11.44 19.37
CA GLY A 18 1.69 -11.99 19.56
C GLY A 18 2.35 -11.43 20.82
N GLY A 19 3.57 -11.85 21.06
CA GLY A 19 4.36 -11.45 22.21
C GLY A 19 5.82 -11.22 21.86
N ASP A 20 6.50 -10.53 22.75
CA ASP A 20 7.95 -10.65 22.91
C ASP A 20 8.24 -11.50 24.16
N ASN A 21 9.52 -11.72 24.45
CA ASN A 21 9.93 -12.52 25.62
C ASN A 21 9.54 -11.90 26.98
N ALA A 22 8.87 -10.74 27.00
CA ALA A 22 8.46 -10.03 28.21
C ALA A 22 6.93 -9.86 28.32
N SER A 23 6.22 -9.59 27.22
CA SER A 23 4.80 -9.25 27.23
C SER A 23 4.09 -9.46 25.89
N GLY A 24 2.76 -9.59 25.96
CA GLY A 24 1.89 -9.54 24.79
C GLY A 24 1.96 -8.17 24.10
N SER A 25 2.07 -8.17 22.78
CA SER A 25 2.11 -6.98 21.94
C SER A 25 0.75 -6.27 21.96
N THR A 26 0.73 -5.02 22.40
CA THR A 26 -0.48 -4.18 22.48
C THR A 26 -0.87 -3.54 21.16
N ASP A 27 0.04 -3.48 20.21
CA ASP A 27 -0.20 -2.83 18.92
C ASP A 27 -0.70 -3.82 17.89
N THR A 28 -1.82 -3.45 17.25
CA THR A 28 -2.21 -4.01 15.95
C THR A 28 -1.56 -3.18 14.85
N ILE A 29 -0.76 -3.82 14.01
CA ILE A 29 -0.04 -3.17 12.92
C ILE A 29 -0.60 -3.63 11.57
N VAL A 30 -0.39 -2.79 10.55
CA VAL A 30 -0.74 -3.10 9.18
C VAL A 30 0.42 -2.75 8.26
N MET A 31 0.73 -3.64 7.32
CA MET A 31 1.58 -3.35 6.18
C MET A 31 0.71 -3.16 4.94
N ASN A 32 0.81 -2.00 4.30
CA ASN A 32 0.30 -1.87 2.93
C ASN A 32 1.29 -2.55 1.99
N ALA A 33 0.86 -3.63 1.32
CA ALA A 33 1.70 -4.45 0.45
C ALA A 33 2.11 -3.73 -0.83
N SER A 34 1.25 -2.90 -1.40
CA SER A 34 1.56 -2.17 -2.64
C SER A 34 2.58 -1.05 -2.42
N LYS A 35 2.56 -0.41 -1.24
CA LYS A 35 3.47 0.69 -0.89
C LYS A 35 4.64 0.27 0.01
N PHE A 36 4.62 -0.96 0.53
CA PHE A 36 5.56 -1.46 1.54
C PHE A 36 5.68 -0.53 2.77
N VAL A 37 4.56 0.02 3.23
CA VAL A 37 4.51 0.94 4.38
C VAL A 37 3.86 0.28 5.58
N TRP A 38 4.54 0.33 6.71
CA TRP A 38 4.03 -0.13 8.01
C TRP A 38 3.34 1.01 8.76
N SER A 39 2.24 0.71 9.43
CA SER A 39 1.57 1.63 10.34
C SER A 39 0.89 0.92 11.50
N VAL A 40 0.72 1.63 12.62
CA VAL A 40 -0.05 1.14 13.77
C VAL A 40 -1.53 1.47 13.54
N VAL A 41 -2.39 0.45 13.50
CA VAL A 41 -3.84 0.63 13.31
C VAL A 41 -4.48 1.11 14.60
N THR A 42 -4.19 0.41 15.71
CA THR A 42 -4.71 0.71 17.03
C THR A 42 -3.83 0.07 18.10
N THR A 43 -3.96 0.55 19.33
CA THR A 43 -3.24 0.06 20.50
C THR A 43 -4.25 -0.26 21.60
N VAL A 44 -4.09 -1.41 22.24
CA VAL A 44 -4.90 -1.83 23.39
C VAL A 44 -4.14 -1.66 24.70
N SER A 45 -4.82 -1.82 25.83
CA SER A 45 -4.19 -1.73 27.15
C SER A 45 -3.23 -2.89 27.42
N VAL A 46 -2.31 -2.72 28.36
CA VAL A 46 -1.44 -3.81 28.81
C VAL A 46 -2.31 -4.88 29.50
N ARG A 47 -2.07 -6.16 29.16
CA ARG A 47 -2.90 -7.33 29.55
C ARG A 47 -4.30 -7.38 28.93
N ASP A 48 -4.56 -6.57 27.91
CA ASP A 48 -5.75 -6.73 27.09
C ASP A 48 -5.81 -8.14 26.49
N ARG A 49 -7.02 -8.61 26.25
CA ARG A 49 -7.32 -9.90 25.66
C ARG A 49 -6.84 -10.04 24.23
N LEU A 50 -6.65 -8.95 23.50
CA LEU A 50 -6.00 -8.92 22.18
C LEU A 50 -4.47 -8.84 22.25
N ALA A 51 -3.91 -8.44 23.39
CA ALA A 51 -2.47 -8.45 23.65
C ALA A 51 -2.04 -9.85 24.14
N CYS A 52 -2.20 -10.85 23.27
CA CYS A 52 -1.91 -12.25 23.60
C CYS A 52 -1.27 -13.01 22.44
N GLU A 53 -0.66 -14.15 22.75
CA GLU A 53 -0.04 -15.06 21.79
C GLU A 53 -1.01 -16.18 21.38
N GLY A 54 -0.86 -16.70 20.17
CA GLY A 54 -1.65 -17.83 19.68
C GLY A 54 -3.08 -17.47 19.30
N LEU A 55 -3.34 -16.21 18.94
CA LEU A 55 -4.63 -15.80 18.37
C LEU A 55 -4.86 -16.46 17.01
N THR A 56 -6.13 -16.67 16.68
CA THR A 56 -6.57 -16.90 15.31
C THR A 56 -7.25 -15.63 14.80
N LEU A 57 -6.98 -15.27 13.55
CA LEU A 57 -7.56 -14.10 12.89
C LEU A 57 -8.18 -14.54 11.57
N CYS A 58 -9.44 -14.17 11.33
CA CYS A 58 -10.10 -14.33 10.05
C CYS A 58 -10.74 -13.01 9.59
N SER A 59 -11.14 -12.95 8.31
CA SER A 59 -11.86 -11.82 7.76
C SER A 59 -13.21 -12.24 7.21
N THR A 60 -14.18 -11.33 7.24
CA THR A 60 -15.49 -11.52 6.63
C THR A 60 -15.98 -10.21 6.01
N THR A 61 -16.96 -10.30 5.11
CA THR A 61 -17.63 -9.15 4.52
C THR A 61 -19.10 -9.20 4.89
N VAL A 62 -19.63 -8.12 5.47
CA VAL A 62 -21.05 -7.97 5.82
C VAL A 62 -21.50 -6.63 5.28
N ASP A 63 -22.57 -6.62 4.47
CA ASP A 63 -23.13 -5.41 3.85
C ASP A 63 -22.11 -4.54 3.08
N GLY A 64 -21.15 -5.21 2.41
CA GLY A 64 -20.07 -4.55 1.66
C GLY A 64 -18.91 -4.04 2.53
N GLU A 65 -18.99 -4.18 3.85
CA GLU A 65 -17.95 -3.77 4.78
C GLU A 65 -17.09 -4.96 5.22
N LYS A 66 -15.76 -4.75 5.30
CA LYS A 66 -14.81 -5.77 5.74
C LYS A 66 -14.64 -5.72 7.25
N PHE A 67 -14.60 -6.89 7.88
CA PHE A 67 -14.35 -7.06 9.31
C PHE A 67 -13.22 -8.05 9.53
N LEU A 68 -12.44 -7.81 10.58
CA LEU A 68 -11.50 -8.75 11.16
C LEU A 68 -12.14 -9.38 12.40
N ILE A 69 -12.05 -10.70 12.49
CA ILE A 69 -12.56 -11.46 13.63
C ILE A 69 -11.38 -12.17 14.28
N ALA A 70 -11.14 -11.90 15.57
CA ALA A 70 -10.12 -12.56 16.36
C ALA A 70 -10.74 -13.47 17.42
N PHE A 71 -10.11 -14.62 17.65
CA PHE A 71 -10.54 -15.60 18.65
C PHE A 71 -9.34 -16.31 19.26
N GLY A 72 -9.48 -16.71 20.52
CA GLY A 72 -8.50 -17.54 21.21
C GLY A 72 -7.37 -16.74 21.87
N GLY A 73 -6.22 -17.39 21.97
CA GLY A 73 -4.99 -16.81 22.49
C GLY A 73 -4.76 -16.99 23.99
N TYR A 74 -3.55 -16.67 24.41
CA TYR A 74 -3.04 -16.85 25.78
C TYR A 74 -2.18 -15.66 26.22
N ASN A 75 -2.52 -15.05 27.36
CA ASN A 75 -1.73 -14.00 28.01
C ASN A 75 -1.57 -14.25 29.52
N GLY A 76 -1.35 -15.51 29.90
CA GLY A 76 -1.42 -16.01 31.28
C GLY A 76 -2.75 -16.69 31.62
N LYS A 77 -3.75 -16.54 30.73
CA LYS A 77 -5.00 -17.30 30.74
C LYS A 77 -5.45 -17.52 29.30
N TYR A 78 -6.04 -18.68 29.03
CA TYR A 78 -6.71 -18.93 27.75
C TYR A 78 -7.93 -18.02 27.60
N ASN A 79 -8.12 -17.50 26.40
CA ASN A 79 -9.22 -16.62 26.08
C ASN A 79 -10.20 -17.27 25.09
N ASN A 80 -11.49 -17.08 25.34
CA ASN A 80 -12.60 -17.57 24.51
C ASN A 80 -13.53 -16.44 24.03
N GLU A 81 -13.14 -15.18 24.23
CA GLU A 81 -13.86 -14.03 23.70
C GLU A 81 -13.62 -13.89 22.19
N ILE A 82 -14.66 -13.43 21.48
CA ILE A 82 -14.59 -13.12 20.04
C ILE A 82 -14.53 -11.60 19.90
N PHE A 83 -13.52 -11.11 19.19
CA PHE A 83 -13.38 -9.69 18.88
C PHE A 83 -13.70 -9.44 17.42
N VAL A 84 -14.65 -8.53 17.17
CA VAL A 84 -15.00 -8.08 15.83
C VAL A 84 -14.47 -6.66 15.65
N MET A 85 -13.57 -6.46 14.70
CA MET A 85 -12.89 -5.20 14.44
C MET A 85 -13.19 -4.76 13.01
N LYS A 86 -13.56 -3.48 12.85
CA LYS A 86 -13.76 -2.86 11.54
C LYS A 86 -12.52 -2.04 11.17
N PRO A 87 -11.73 -2.44 10.15
CA PRO A 87 -10.63 -1.63 9.68
C PRO A 87 -11.15 -0.29 9.15
N LYS A 88 -10.59 0.82 9.65
CA LYS A 88 -10.94 2.14 9.12
C LYS A 88 -10.24 2.37 7.78
N PRO A 89 -10.94 2.89 6.75
CA PRO A 89 -10.29 3.42 5.56
C PRO A 89 -9.33 4.53 6.01
N ARG A 90 -8.02 4.32 5.83
CA ARG A 90 -7.03 5.35 6.12
C ARG A 90 -6.54 5.94 4.81
N ASN A 91 -6.76 7.24 4.64
CA ASN A 91 -5.99 8.03 3.69
C ASN A 91 -4.58 8.11 4.27
N PHE A 92 -3.67 7.26 3.77
CA PHE A 92 -2.28 7.30 4.19
C PHE A 92 -1.68 8.65 3.77
N VAL A 93 -1.67 9.62 4.68
CA VAL A 93 -0.83 10.81 4.56
C VAL A 93 0.61 10.30 4.64
N GLN A 94 1.33 10.56 3.54
CA GLN A 94 2.72 10.22 3.19
C GLN A 94 3.48 9.22 4.10
N PRO A 95 4.12 8.20 3.51
CA PRO A 95 5.00 7.31 4.26
C PRO A 95 5.99 8.14 5.07
N ARG A 96 6.02 7.96 6.40
CA ARG A 96 7.21 8.31 7.15
C ARG A 96 8.25 7.27 6.75
N LEU A 97 8.99 7.56 5.68
CA LEU A 97 10.25 6.91 5.42
C LEU A 97 11.04 7.03 6.72
N PHE A 98 11.31 5.91 7.38
CA PHE A 98 12.27 5.89 8.47
C PHE A 98 13.59 6.42 7.88
N GLN A 99 13.90 7.69 8.17
CA GLN A 99 15.16 8.32 7.77
C GLN A 99 16.27 7.67 8.59
N SER A 100 16.69 6.47 8.19
CA SER A 100 17.90 5.87 8.73
C SER A 100 19.11 6.65 8.16
N PRO A 101 20.22 6.74 8.92
CA PRO A 101 21.46 7.30 8.40
C PRO A 101 21.91 6.66 7.08
N ALA A 102 21.63 5.37 6.90
CA ALA A 102 21.91 4.63 5.66
C ALA A 102 21.06 5.13 4.48
N ALA A 103 19.76 5.37 4.68
CA ALA A 103 18.88 5.90 3.64
C ALA A 103 19.25 7.35 3.27
N ALA A 104 19.65 8.17 4.24
CA ALA A 104 20.14 9.53 4.01
C ALA A 104 21.46 9.54 3.23
N ALA A 105 22.40 8.65 3.57
CA ALA A 105 23.68 8.51 2.86
C ALA A 105 23.47 8.06 1.40
N ALA A 106 22.56 7.12 1.14
CA ALA A 106 22.22 6.69 -0.22
C ALA A 106 21.57 7.81 -1.04
N ALA A 107 20.66 8.60 -0.45
CA ALA A 107 20.08 9.75 -1.12
C ALA A 107 21.13 10.85 -1.41
N ALA A 108 22.07 11.07 -0.48
CA ALA A 108 23.15 12.02 -0.64
C ALA A 108 24.16 11.59 -1.72
N SER A 109 24.50 10.30 -1.80
CA SER A 109 25.42 9.78 -2.82
C SER A 109 24.84 9.88 -4.23
N VAL A 110 23.55 9.56 -4.40
CA VAL A 110 22.85 9.75 -5.67
C VAL A 110 22.82 11.24 -6.04
N LYS A 111 22.43 12.11 -5.11
CA LYS A 111 22.39 13.56 -5.36
C LYS A 111 23.78 14.13 -5.71
N ALA A 112 24.85 13.65 -5.07
CA ALA A 112 26.22 14.02 -5.39
C ALA A 112 26.63 13.52 -6.78
N ALA A 113 26.31 12.28 -7.14
CA ALA A 113 26.60 11.75 -8.47
C ALA A 113 25.90 12.55 -9.58
N TYR A 114 24.62 12.88 -9.41
CA TYR A 114 23.89 13.72 -10.36
C TYR A 114 24.44 15.15 -10.42
N ALA A 115 24.83 15.74 -9.28
CA ALA A 115 25.45 17.07 -9.24
C ALA A 115 26.80 17.11 -9.98
N VAL A 116 27.60 16.04 -9.87
CA VAL A 116 28.85 15.88 -10.62
C VAL A 116 28.56 15.81 -12.11
N ILE A 117 27.58 15.00 -12.54
CA ILE A 117 27.20 14.88 -13.96
C ILE A 117 26.76 16.26 -14.52
N THR A 118 25.92 17.00 -13.78
CA THR A 118 25.48 18.34 -14.21
C THR A 118 26.61 19.38 -14.19
N ALA A 119 27.57 19.26 -13.28
CA ALA A 119 28.72 20.16 -13.21
C ALA A 119 29.79 19.85 -14.26
N THR A 120 29.87 18.61 -14.73
CA THR A 120 30.77 18.22 -15.84
C THR A 120 30.23 18.63 -17.20
N ASP A 121 28.91 18.73 -17.38
CA ASP A 121 28.29 19.19 -18.63
C ASP A 121 28.56 20.69 -18.91
N GLU A 122 28.79 21.52 -17.89
CA GLU A 122 29.12 22.94 -18.07
C GLU A 122 30.63 23.22 -18.26
N LYS A 123 31.51 22.23 -18.02
CA LYS A 123 32.97 22.46 -17.91
C LYS A 123 33.82 21.54 -18.79
N THR A 124 33.39 21.27 -20.02
CA THR A 124 34.27 20.73 -21.07
C THR A 124 34.45 21.72 -22.21
N LYS A 125 35.22 22.78 -21.93
CA LYS A 125 36.18 23.36 -22.88
C LYS A 125 37.50 23.53 -22.14
N ASP A 126 38.52 22.88 -22.68
CA ASP A 126 39.95 23.05 -22.41
C ASP A 126 40.49 22.54 -21.06
N ILE A 127 41.10 21.35 -21.07
CA ILE A 127 42.57 21.15 -20.98
C ILE A 127 42.87 19.65 -20.81
N VAL A 128 43.83 19.19 -21.61
CA VAL A 128 44.42 17.85 -21.68
C VAL A 128 45.40 17.64 -20.52
N ALA A 129 45.39 16.46 -19.89
CA ALA A 129 46.54 15.55 -19.66
C ALA A 129 46.48 14.77 -18.32
N THR A 130 46.64 13.44 -18.46
CA THR A 130 47.22 12.44 -17.53
C THR A 130 46.56 12.20 -16.17
N ASP A 131 45.87 11.07 -16.00
CA ASP A 131 46.50 9.80 -15.56
C ASP A 131 45.49 8.63 -15.63
N ASP A 132 46.00 7.44 -15.90
CA ASP A 132 45.30 6.17 -16.14
C ASP A 132 44.31 5.77 -15.03
N LEU A 133 43.04 5.55 -15.39
CA LEU A 133 42.23 4.46 -14.84
C LEU A 133 41.27 3.93 -15.91
N ASP A 134 41.51 2.68 -16.28
CA ASP A 134 40.77 1.87 -17.24
C ASP A 134 39.32 1.64 -16.75
N VAL A 135 38.37 2.42 -17.28
CA VAL A 135 36.94 2.15 -17.14
C VAL A 135 36.34 2.08 -18.53
N LYS A 136 35.94 0.86 -18.92
CA LYS A 136 35.15 0.59 -20.12
C LYS A 136 34.00 1.58 -20.23
N ARG A 137 34.13 2.49 -21.20
CA ARG A 137 33.08 3.40 -21.65
C ARG A 137 31.91 2.57 -22.16
N ALA A 138 30.87 2.43 -21.35
CA ALA A 138 29.56 2.06 -21.83
C ALA A 138 28.93 3.31 -22.46
N GLU A 139 28.69 3.23 -23.76
CA GLU A 139 28.03 4.22 -24.61
C GLU A 139 26.70 4.75 -23.98
N PRO A 140 26.51 6.07 -23.79
CA PRO A 140 25.26 6.63 -23.25
C PRO A 140 24.12 6.77 -24.29
N GLY A 141 24.27 6.20 -25.50
CA GLY A 141 23.33 6.42 -26.61
C GLY A 141 22.02 5.61 -26.58
N SER A 142 21.92 4.56 -25.75
CA SER A 142 20.78 3.62 -25.81
C SER A 142 19.65 3.91 -24.81
N SER A 143 19.99 4.41 -23.61
CA SER A 143 19.04 4.53 -22.49
C SER A 143 17.99 5.63 -22.70
N SER A 144 18.38 6.77 -23.27
CA SER A 144 17.48 7.92 -23.48
C SER A 144 16.40 7.63 -24.53
N LYS A 145 16.73 6.91 -25.62
CA LYS A 145 15.75 6.53 -26.65
C LYS A 145 14.75 5.49 -26.15
N GLN A 146 15.19 4.57 -25.28
CA GLN A 146 14.32 3.58 -24.67
C GLN A 146 13.31 4.22 -23.71
N MET A 147 13.75 5.18 -22.89
CA MET A 147 12.84 5.92 -21.99
C MET A 147 11.76 6.70 -22.75
N VAL A 148 12.10 7.34 -23.88
CA VAL A 148 11.12 8.09 -24.68
C VAL A 148 10.06 7.16 -25.27
N ALA A 149 10.46 6.01 -25.80
CA ALA A 149 9.52 5.01 -26.33
C ALA A 149 8.59 4.44 -25.25
N GLU A 150 9.09 4.22 -24.03
CA GLU A 150 8.28 3.77 -22.90
C GLU A 150 7.28 4.85 -22.46
N ILE A 151 7.66 6.13 -22.47
CA ILE A 151 6.75 7.25 -22.15
C ILE A 151 5.63 7.37 -23.18
N ASP A 152 5.93 7.24 -24.47
CA ASP A 152 4.92 7.31 -25.53
C ASP A 152 3.94 6.13 -25.46
N ALA A 153 4.43 4.94 -25.15
CA ALA A 153 3.60 3.75 -24.92
C ALA A 153 2.64 3.95 -23.72
N LEU A 154 3.15 4.47 -22.60
CA LEU A 154 2.35 4.74 -21.40
C LEU A 154 1.29 5.82 -21.64
N ASN A 155 1.60 6.85 -22.43
CA ASN A 155 0.63 7.88 -22.80
C ASN A 155 -0.49 7.32 -23.68
N GLY A 156 -0.17 6.37 -24.58
CA GLY A 156 -1.16 5.64 -25.38
C GLY A 156 -2.11 4.81 -24.50
N GLU A 157 -1.56 4.00 -23.60
CA GLU A 157 -2.36 3.18 -22.67
C GLU A 157 -3.26 4.02 -21.78
N LYS A 158 -2.75 5.16 -21.27
CA LYS A 158 -3.53 6.12 -20.49
C LYS A 158 -4.76 6.62 -21.26
N GLY A 159 -4.59 6.98 -22.54
CA GLY A 159 -5.70 7.45 -23.38
C GLY A 159 -6.77 6.37 -23.60
N GLU A 160 -6.35 5.13 -23.79
CA GLU A 160 -7.29 4.00 -23.94
C GLU A 160 -8.06 3.74 -22.64
N LEU A 161 -7.38 3.77 -21.49
CA LEU A 161 -8.02 3.62 -20.18
C LEU A 161 -9.00 4.75 -19.86
N GLU A 162 -8.68 5.99 -20.21
CA GLU A 162 -9.59 7.13 -20.06
C GLU A 162 -10.86 6.97 -20.92
N SER A 163 -10.72 6.44 -22.15
CA SER A 163 -11.86 6.12 -23.01
C SER A 163 -12.76 5.03 -22.42
N ARG A 164 -12.17 3.90 -21.99
CA ARG A 164 -12.91 2.81 -21.33
C ARG A 164 -13.59 3.27 -20.05
N LEU A 165 -12.96 4.15 -19.27
CA LEU A 165 -13.55 4.73 -18.07
C LEU A 165 -14.78 5.59 -18.39
N ALA A 166 -14.73 6.38 -19.47
CA ALA A 166 -15.87 7.17 -19.93
C ALA A 166 -17.04 6.26 -20.35
N GLU A 167 -16.76 5.18 -21.09
CA GLU A 167 -17.76 4.19 -21.49
C GLU A 167 -18.45 3.55 -20.26
N VAL A 168 -17.67 3.03 -19.31
CA VAL A 168 -18.18 2.41 -18.08
C VAL A 168 -19.03 3.37 -17.25
N ARG A 169 -18.68 4.67 -17.24
CA ARG A 169 -19.50 5.70 -16.56
C ARG A 169 -20.84 5.89 -17.24
N THR A 170 -20.88 5.91 -18.58
CA THR A 170 -22.15 6.01 -19.31
C THR A 170 -23.03 4.78 -19.12
N GLU A 171 -22.44 3.58 -19.08
CA GLU A 171 -23.17 2.35 -18.83
C GLU A 171 -23.73 2.30 -17.40
N ASN A 172 -22.94 2.67 -16.40
CA ASN A 172 -23.42 2.79 -15.02
C ASN A 172 -24.58 3.77 -14.88
N SER A 173 -24.54 4.90 -15.58
CA SER A 173 -25.67 5.85 -15.61
C SER A 173 -26.94 5.18 -16.15
N LYS A 174 -26.85 4.48 -17.29
CA LYS A 174 -27.99 3.77 -17.89
C LYS A 174 -28.54 2.67 -16.98
N LEU A 175 -27.67 1.92 -16.31
CA LEU A 175 -28.08 0.88 -15.36
C LEU A 175 -28.78 1.46 -14.14
N LYS A 176 -28.31 2.61 -13.65
CA LYS A 176 -28.95 3.33 -12.56
C LYS A 176 -30.35 3.80 -12.96
N ASP A 177 -30.52 4.36 -14.14
CA ASP A 177 -31.83 4.78 -14.65
C ASP A 177 -32.80 3.59 -14.77
N LYS A 178 -32.31 2.45 -15.29
CA LYS A 178 -33.10 1.20 -15.36
C LYS A 178 -33.49 0.70 -13.97
N LEU A 179 -32.59 0.75 -13.00
CA LEU A 179 -32.85 0.33 -11.64
C LEU A 179 -33.94 1.19 -10.99
N ASP A 180 -33.90 2.50 -11.22
CA ASP A 180 -34.90 3.43 -10.69
C ASP A 180 -36.28 3.22 -11.35
N MET A 181 -36.33 2.94 -12.66
CA MET A 181 -37.58 2.53 -13.31
C MET A 181 -38.17 1.23 -12.74
N VAL A 182 -37.34 0.21 -12.51
CA VAL A 182 -37.79 -1.07 -11.95
C VAL A 182 -38.32 -0.87 -10.52
N LYS A 183 -37.65 -0.04 -9.71
CA LYS A 183 -38.14 0.31 -8.36
C LYS A 183 -39.48 1.02 -8.39
N LEU A 184 -39.69 1.95 -9.33
CA LEU A 184 -40.99 2.62 -9.50
C LEU A 184 -42.09 1.61 -9.85
N SER A 185 -41.85 0.75 -10.84
CA SER A 185 -42.81 -0.29 -11.23
C SER A 185 -43.13 -1.26 -10.08
N TYR A 186 -42.12 -1.68 -9.31
CA TYR A 186 -42.32 -2.52 -8.13
C TYR A 186 -43.19 -1.84 -7.06
N ASN A 187 -42.95 -0.55 -6.80
CA ASN A 187 -43.73 0.23 -5.84
C ASN A 187 -45.19 0.45 -6.29
N GLU A 188 -45.46 0.49 -7.59
CA GLU A 188 -46.83 0.57 -8.11
C GLU A 188 -47.57 -0.77 -7.97
N LEU A 189 -46.92 -1.89 -8.29
CA LEU A 189 -47.52 -3.23 -8.12
C LEU A 189 -47.87 -3.54 -6.66
N THR A 190 -46.97 -3.18 -5.73
CA THR A 190 -47.17 -3.45 -4.29
C THR A 190 -48.24 -2.57 -3.65
N LYS A 191 -48.63 -1.44 -4.27
CA LYS A 191 -49.76 -0.61 -3.81
C LYS A 191 -51.11 -1.04 -4.38
N GLY A 192 -51.13 -1.90 -5.40
CA GLY A 192 -52.34 -2.41 -6.05
C GLY A 192 -52.86 -3.74 -5.50
N THR A 193 -52.29 -4.24 -4.40
CA THR A 193 -52.71 -5.45 -3.67
C THR A 193 -53.17 -5.09 -2.27
#